data_AF-A0A381T544-F1
#
_entry.id   AF-A0A381T544-F1
#
_cell.length_a   1.000
_cell.length_b   1.000
_cell.length_c   1.000
_cell.angle_alpha   90.00
_cell.angle_beta   90.00
_cell.angle_gamma   90.00
#
_symmetry.space_group_name_H-M   'P 1'
#
loop_
_entity.id
_entity.type
_entity.pdbx_description
1 polymer ?
#
loop_
_entity_poly.entity_id
_entity_poly.type
_entity_poly.pdbx_seq_one_letter_code
_entity_poly.pdbx_strand_id
1 'polypeptide(L)' 'MSYFKEFSKDNIIVMSAPNGARKMKQDHPQLPLTVKELVDCAESLVDTGVSVLHLHVRDNTYRHT' A
#
# COMPACT_ATOMS: atom_id res chain seq x y z
N MET A 1 17.96 -4.55 5.00
CA MET A 1 17.12 -5.54 5.70
C MET A 1 17.24 -5.47 7.24
N SER A 2 17.64 -4.34 7.85
CA SER A 2 17.87 -4.24 9.31
C SER A 2 17.06 -3.15 10.02
N TYR A 3 16.48 -2.19 9.29
CA TYR A 3 15.79 -1.05 9.91
C TYR A 3 14.46 -1.39 10.58
N PHE A 4 13.75 -2.43 10.13
CA PHE A 4 12.42 -2.74 10.65
C PHE A 4 12.41 -3.53 11.97
N LYS A 5 13.55 -4.11 12.37
CA LYS A 5 13.63 -4.90 13.61
C LYS A 5 13.62 -4.06 14.89
N GLU A 6 14.01 -2.78 14.82
CA GLU A 6 14.03 -1.88 15.99
C GLU A 6 12.63 -1.42 16.44
N PHE A 7 11.64 -1.39 15.55
CA PHE A 7 10.25 -1.04 15.89
C PHE A 7 9.53 -2.13 16.69
N SER A 8 10.17 -3.25 17.03
CA SER A 8 9.52 -4.34 17.78
C SER A 8 9.59 -4.20 19.30
N LYS A 9 10.37 -3.24 19.83
CA LYS A 9 10.46 -3.00 21.29
C LYS A 9 9.37 -2.11 21.86
N ASP A 10 8.86 -1.18 21.05
CA ASP A 10 7.68 -0.39 21.34
C ASP A 10 6.60 -0.84 20.35
N ASN A 11 5.36 -1.08 20.79
CA ASN A 11 4.27 -1.56 19.92
C ASN A 11 3.87 -0.48 18.89
N ILE A 12 4.68 -0.29 17.86
CA ILE A 12 4.52 0.74 16.83
C ILE A 12 3.70 0.17 15.69
N ILE A 13 2.58 0.85 15.38
CA ILE A 13 1.72 0.53 14.25
C ILE A 13 2.26 1.23 13.01
N VAL A 14 2.64 0.46 12.00
CA VAL A 14 3.06 1.00 10.70
C VAL A 14 1.92 0.83 9.69
N MET A 15 1.51 1.93 9.07
CA MET A 15 0.46 1.93 8.05
C MET A 15 1.05 2.21 6.67
N SER A 16 0.69 1.39 5.69
CA SER A 16 1.01 1.61 4.28
C SER A 16 -0.20 2.22 3.56
N ALA A 17 0.02 3.32 2.83
CA ALA A 17 -0.97 3.94 1.96
C ALA A 17 -0.48 3.93 0.50
N PRO A 18 -0.61 2.80 -0.22
CA PRO A 18 0.19 2.53 -1.42
C PRO A 18 -0.27 3.29 -2.67
N ASN A 19 -1.51 3.80 -2.70
CA ASN A 19 -2.04 4.48 -3.89
C ASN A 19 -2.59 5.90 -3.66
N GLY A 20 -3.63 6.04 -2.85
CA GLY A 20 -4.36 7.30 -2.71
C GLY A 20 -5.34 7.57 -3.86
N ALA A 21 -6.03 8.72 -3.80
CA ALA A 21 -7.13 9.06 -4.71
C ALA A 21 -6.73 9.76 -6.03
N ARG A 22 -5.52 10.33 -6.12
CA ARG A 22 -5.17 11.31 -7.17
C ARG A 22 -4.11 10.86 -8.16
N LYS A 23 -3.01 10.27 -7.69
CA LYS A 23 -1.88 9.87 -8.56
C LYS A 23 -2.32 8.82 -9.59
N MET A 24 -1.67 8.81 -10.74
CA MET A 24 -1.89 7.88 -11.84
C MET A 24 -0.59 7.15 -12.20
N LYS A 25 -0.68 6.14 -13.07
CA LYS A 25 0.48 5.37 -13.55
C LYS A 25 1.56 6.25 -14.19
N GLN A 26 1.18 7.35 -14.83
CA GLN A 26 2.12 8.32 -15.41
C GLN A 26 2.95 9.05 -14.34
N ASP A 27 2.40 9.25 -13.14
CA ASP A 27 3.11 9.88 -12.02
C ASP A 27 4.00 8.85 -11.30
N HIS A 28 3.55 7.59 -11.27
CA HIS A 28 4.29 6.47 -10.66
C HIS A 28 3.90 5.13 -11.33
N PRO A 29 4.77 4.53 -12.16
CA PRO A 29 4.42 3.32 -12.92
C PRO A 29 3.99 2.12 -12.07
N GLN A 30 4.53 2.00 -10.86
CA GLN A 30 4.19 0.90 -9.94
C GLN A 30 2.98 1.20 -9.03
N LEU A 31 2.26 2.31 -9.26
CA LEU A 31 1.09 2.66 -8.45
C LEU A 31 0.00 1.59 -8.59
N PRO A 32 -0.44 0.89 -7.52
CA PRO A 32 -1.46 -0.13 -7.64
C PRO A 32 -2.84 0.52 -7.81
N LEU A 33 -3.53 0.23 -8.91
CA LEU A 33 -4.84 0.81 -9.24
C LEU A 33 -5.91 -0.25 -9.47
N THR A 34 -5.55 -1.37 -10.08
CA THR A 34 -6.48 -2.48 -10.29
C THR A 34 -6.60 -3.34 -9.03
N VAL A 35 -7.71 -4.08 -8.88
CA VAL A 35 -7.91 -5.03 -7.77
C VAL A 35 -6.74 -6.02 -7.68
N LYS A 36 -6.29 -6.55 -8.82
CA LYS A 36 -5.15 -7.48 -8.85
C LYS A 36 -3.87 -6.83 -8.30
N GLU A 37 -3.52 -5.63 -8.76
CA GLU A 37 -2.33 -4.94 -8.26
C GLU A 37 -2.42 -4.59 -6.78
N LEU A 38 -3.62 -4.31 -6.27
CA LEU A 38 -3.85 -4.05 -4.84
C LEU A 38 -3.64 -5.31 -4.00
N VAL A 39 -4.11 -6.47 -4.47
CA VAL A 39 -3.87 -7.77 -3.82
C VAL A 39 -2.37 -8.09 -3.83
N ASP A 40 -1.72 -8.01 -4.99
CA ASP A 40 -0.29 -8.29 -5.12
C ASP A 40 0.53 -7.36 -4.19
N CYS A 41 0.15 -6.08 -4.09
CA CYS A 41 0.76 -5.13 -3.16
C CYS A 41 0.53 -5.52 -1.69
N ALA A 42 -0.69 -5.89 -1.31
CA ALA A 42 -1.02 -6.29 0.06
C ALA A 42 -0.24 -7.53 0.49
N GLU A 43 -0.17 -8.55 -0.37
CA GLU A 43 0.59 -9.78 -0.13
C GLU A 43 2.07 -9.49 0.10
N SER A 44 2.67 -8.59 -0.70
CA SER A 44 4.08 -8.22 -0.53
C SER A 44 4.41 -7.54 0.82
N LEU A 45 3.41 -7.00 1.52
CA LEU A 45 3.58 -6.26 2.77
C LEU A 45 3.39 -7.11 4.03
N VAL A 46 2.89 -8.34 3.90
CA VAL A 46 2.57 -9.23 5.03
C VAL A 46 3.78 -9.44 5.94
N ASP A 47 4.95 -9.70 5.36
CA ASP A 47 6.17 -10.02 6.11
C ASP A 47 7.07 -8.80 6.38
N THR A 48 6.62 -7.58 6.03
CA THR A 48 7.45 -6.36 6.15
C THR A 48 7.25 -5.60 7.46
N GLY A 49 6.33 -6.06 8.31
CA GLY A 49 5.96 -5.38 9.56
C GLY A 49 4.94 -4.25 9.38
N VAL A 50 4.30 -4.14 8.21
CA VAL A 50 3.13 -3.26 8.04
C VAL A 50 1.95 -3.87 8.78
N SER A 51 1.31 -3.07 9.63
CA SER A 51 0.18 -3.49 10.44
C SER A 51 -1.17 -3.11 9.82
N VAL A 52 -1.20 -2.05 9.00
CA VAL A 52 -2.44 -1.52 8.41
C VAL A 52 -2.23 -1.13 6.95
N LEU A 53 -3.21 -1.45 6.11
CA LEU A 53 -3.25 -1.05 4.70
C LEU A 53 -4.37 -0.02 4.48
N HIS A 54 -4.00 1.24 4.27
CA HIS A 54 -4.91 2.31 3.88
C HIS A 54 -4.94 2.42 2.35
N LEU A 55 -5.87 1.73 1.71
CA LEU A 55 -6.00 1.78 0.25
C LEU A 55 -7.26 2.51 -0.18
N HIS A 56 -7.22 3.03 -1.41
CA HIS A 56 -8.39 3.54 -2.09
C HIS A 56 -8.68 2.66 -3.30
N VAL A 57 -9.92 2.18 -3.41
CA VAL A 57 -10.39 1.48 -4.61
C VAL A 57 -10.77 2.53 -5.65
N ARG A 58 -10.59 2.20 -6.93
CA ARG A 58 -11.04 3.04 -8.05
C ARG A 58 -11.85 2.19 -9.02
N ASP A 59 -12.80 2.83 -9.68
CA ASP A 59 -13.60 2.19 -10.72
C ASP A 59 -12.77 1.93 -12.00
N ASN A 60 -13.40 1.32 -13.01
CA ASN A 60 -12.77 1.03 -14.30
C ASN A 60 -12.35 2.30 -15.07
N THR A 61 -12.79 3.48 -14.65
CA THR A 61 -12.40 4.78 -15.19
C THR A 61 -11.42 5.53 -14.28
N TYR A 62 -10.88 4.84 -13.27
CA TYR A 62 -9.98 5.36 -12.24
C TYR A 62 -10.56 6.50 -11.39
N ARG A 63 -11.89 6.60 -11.28
CA ARG A 63 -12.55 7.57 -10.41
C ARG A 63 -12.73 7.02 -9.00
N HIS A 64 -12.87 7.96 -8.07
CA HIS A 64 -13.25 7.67 -6.69
C HIS A 64 -14.77 7.50 -6.62
N THR A 65 -15.21 6.36 -6.09
CA THR A 65 -16.57 6.14 -5.62
C THR A 65 -16.52 5.76 -4.17
#